data_AF-A0A2N9G7Q7-F1
#
_entry.id   AF-A0A2N9G7Q7-F1
#
_cell.length_a   1.000
_cell.length_b   1.000
_cell.length_c   1.000
_cell.angle_alpha   90.00
_cell.angle_beta   90.00
_cell.angle_gamma   90.00
#
_symmetry.space_group_name_H-M   'P 1'
#
loop_
_entity.id
_entity.type
_entity.pdbx_description
1 polymer ?
#
loop_
_entity_poly.entity_id
_entity_poly.type
_entity_poly.pdbx_seq_one_letter_code
_entity_poly.pdbx_strand_id
1 'polypeptide(L)'
;MARKENDIVGVMRLLLLLLLLLMINLASNYETTSVSGEETLPVVQHGRNAYATMMYMGTPRDYEFYVAIRVMLRSLANLHADADRVVIASLDVPDSWVQAL
;
A
#
# COMPACT_ATOMS: atom_id res chain seq x y z
N MET A 1 35.09 -36.97 -27.89
CA MET A 1 34.16 -37.02 -26.74
C MET A 1 33.69 -35.64 -26.26
N ALA A 2 33.90 -34.53 -27.01
CA ALA A 2 33.62 -33.16 -26.55
C ALA A 2 32.32 -32.52 -27.09
N ARG A 3 31.62 -33.18 -28.03
CA ARG A 3 30.38 -32.63 -28.63
C ARG A 3 29.18 -32.68 -27.68
N LYS A 4 29.08 -33.77 -26.90
CA LYS A 4 27.99 -34.01 -25.94
C LYS A 4 27.94 -32.99 -24.79
N GLU A 5 29.09 -32.43 -24.41
CA GLU A 5 29.18 -31.45 -23.31
C GLU A 5 28.54 -30.11 -23.69
N ASN A 6 28.78 -29.65 -24.93
CA ASN A 6 28.15 -28.43 -25.45
C ASN A 6 26.64 -28.58 -25.65
N ASP A 7 26.17 -29.79 -25.98
CA ASP A 7 24.74 -30.09 -26.07
C ASP A 7 24.07 -30.02 -24.70
N ILE A 8 24.72 -30.53 -23.64
CA ILE A 8 24.21 -30.46 -22.26
C ILE A 8 24.19 -29.00 -21.76
N VAL A 9 25.24 -28.23 -22.06
CA VAL A 9 25.28 -26.80 -21.71
C VAL A 9 24.22 -26.01 -22.47
N GLY A 10 23.96 -26.36 -23.73
CA GLY A 10 22.87 -25.79 -24.54
C GLY A 10 21.49 -26.09 -23.97
N VAL A 11 21.23 -27.34 -23.61
CA VAL A 11 19.96 -27.77 -22.99
C VAL A 11 19.78 -27.13 -21.62
N MET A 12 20.83 -27.03 -20.81
CA MET A 12 20.76 -26.38 -19.49
C MET A 12 20.48 -24.88 -19.62
N ARG A 13 21.08 -24.19 -20.60
CA ARG A 13 20.75 -22.78 -20.90
C ARG A 13 19.32 -22.61 -21.39
N LEU A 14 18.84 -23.51 -22.26
CA LEU A 14 17.46 -23.49 -22.74
C LEU A 14 16.46 -23.70 -21.59
N LEU A 15 16.72 -24.67 -20.71
CA LEU A 15 15.91 -24.94 -19.52
C LEU A 15 15.89 -23.71 -18.58
N LEU A 16 17.04 -23.08 -18.37
CA LEU A 16 17.15 -21.91 -17.49
C LEU A 16 16.40 -20.70 -18.07
N LEU A 17 16.47 -20.49 -19.39
CA LEU A 17 15.70 -19.44 -20.08
C LEU A 17 14.19 -19.73 -20.04
N LEU A 18 13.79 -20.99 -20.16
CA LEU A 18 12.38 -21.40 -20.09
C LEU A 18 11.81 -21.22 -18.68
N LEU A 19 12.57 -21.58 -17.64
CA LEU A 19 12.20 -21.29 -16.24
C LEU A 19 12.13 -19.79 -15.97
N LEU A 20 13.08 -19.00 -16.50
CA LEU A 20 13.06 -17.54 -16.37
C LEU A 20 11.82 -16.93 -17.03
N LEU A 21 11.47 -17.38 -18.23
CA LEU A 21 10.24 -16.97 -18.92
C LEU A 21 8.99 -17.36 -18.13
N LEU A 22 8.94 -18.55 -17.54
CA LEU A 22 7.82 -18.99 -16.71
C LEU A 22 7.61 -18.04 -15.51
N MET A 23 8.69 -17.66 -14.81
CA MET A 23 8.62 -16.74 -13.67
C MET A 23 8.09 -15.35 -14.05
N ILE A 24 8.48 -14.83 -15.21
CA ILE A 24 8.00 -13.52 -15.72
C ILE A 24 6.49 -13.55 -16.01
N ASN A 25 6.00 -14.65 -16.59
CA ASN A 25 4.58 -14.80 -16.91
C ASN A 25 3.71 -15.01 -15.66
N LEU A 26 4.21 -15.69 -14.63
CA LEU A 26 3.48 -15.82 -13.35
C LEU A 26 3.38 -14.48 -12.61
N ALA A 27 4.42 -13.64 -12.69
CA ALA A 27 4.42 -12.31 -12.08
C ALA A 27 3.45 -11.31 -12.77
N SER A 28 2.98 -11.57 -13.99
CA SER A 28 2.00 -10.69 -14.64
C SER A 28 0.55 -11.02 -14.28
N ASN A 29 0.30 -12.20 -13.69
CA ASN A 29 -1.06 -12.73 -13.45
C ASN A 29 -1.49 -12.73 -11.98
N TYR A 30 -0.71 -12.12 -11.07
CA TYR A 30 -1.15 -11.93 -9.68
C TYR A 30 -1.92 -10.61 -9.51
N GLU A 31 -2.96 -10.38 -10.31
CA GLU A 31 -3.97 -9.41 -9.89
C GLU A 31 -4.65 -9.97 -8.66
N THR A 32 -4.26 -9.42 -7.51
CA THR A 32 -4.86 -9.71 -6.21
C THR A 32 -6.31 -9.25 -6.31
N THR A 33 -7.25 -10.20 -6.32
CA THR A 33 -8.67 -9.94 -6.20
C THR A 33 -8.94 -9.20 -4.89
N SER A 34 -8.90 -7.87 -4.93
CA SER A 34 -9.50 -7.04 -3.90
C SER A 34 -11.01 -7.13 -4.10
N VAL A 35 -11.71 -7.66 -3.09
CA VAL A 35 -13.16 -7.64 -3.01
C VAL A 35 -13.59 -6.18 -2.89
N SER A 36 -14.08 -5.61 -4.00
CA SER A 36 -14.67 -4.27 -4.03
C SER A 36 -16.14 -4.33 -3.61
N GLY A 37 -16.48 -3.70 -2.49
CA GLY A 37 -17.81 -3.11 -2.34
C GLY A 37 -17.90 -1.90 -3.27
N GLU A 38 -18.94 -1.86 -4.09
CA GLU A 38 -19.27 -0.76 -5.01
C GLU A 38 -19.33 0.58 -4.26
N GLU A 39 -18.50 1.55 -4.64
CA GLU A 39 -18.88 2.92 -5.02
C GLU A 39 -17.75 3.50 -5.90
N THR A 40 -18.03 3.77 -7.18
CA THR A 40 -17.03 4.24 -8.15
C THR A 40 -16.71 5.72 -7.95
N LEU A 41 -15.79 6.00 -7.02
CA LEU A 41 -15.08 7.28 -6.95
C LEU A 41 -13.81 7.20 -7.82
N PRO A 42 -13.32 8.33 -8.37
CA PRO A 42 -12.15 8.33 -9.25
C PRO A 42 -10.97 7.68 -8.51
N VAL A 43 -10.40 6.63 -9.09
CA VAL A 43 -9.22 5.94 -8.57
C VAL A 43 -8.04 6.90 -8.69
N VAL A 44 -7.92 7.80 -7.71
CA VAL A 44 -6.65 8.39 -7.33
C VAL A 44 -5.76 7.20 -7.02
N GLN A 45 -4.58 7.10 -7.66
CA GLN A 45 -3.60 6.07 -7.36
C GLN A 45 -3.23 6.18 -5.87
N HIS A 46 -3.96 5.43 -5.03
CA HIS A 46 -3.72 5.33 -3.61
C HIS A 46 -2.42 4.54 -3.42
N GLY A 47 -1.62 4.96 -2.44
CA GLY A 47 -0.42 4.23 -2.07
C GLY A 47 -0.81 2.79 -1.69
N ARG A 48 0.10 1.82 -1.90
CA ARG A 48 -0.18 0.41 -1.53
C ARG A 48 -0.47 0.24 -0.03
N ASN A 49 -0.10 1.23 0.79
CA ASN A 49 -0.21 1.24 2.24
C ASN A 49 -0.89 2.53 2.73
N ALA A 50 -1.46 2.49 3.92
CA ALA A 50 -2.01 3.66 4.59
C ALA A 50 -1.56 3.73 6.06
N TYR A 51 -1.31 4.95 6.55
CA TYR A 51 -1.16 5.25 7.96
C TYR A 51 -2.50 5.66 8.53
N ALA A 52 -3.02 4.86 9.45
CA ALA A 52 -4.29 5.11 10.11
C ALA A 52 -4.10 5.56 11.56
N THR A 53 -4.95 6.48 12.02
CA THR A 53 -5.10 6.82 13.44
C THR A 53 -6.58 6.98 13.81
N MET A 54 -6.90 6.79 15.09
CA MET A 54 -8.27 6.93 15.59
C MET A 54 -8.42 8.24 16.35
N MET A 55 -9.59 8.86 16.19
CA MET A 55 -9.98 10.07 16.88
C MET A 55 -11.35 9.86 17.51
N TYR A 56 -11.44 10.09 18.82
CA TYR A 56 -12.68 9.99 19.57
C TYR A 56 -12.73 11.03 20.67
N MET A 57 -13.93 11.29 21.17
CA MET A 57 -14.14 12.22 22.28
C MET A 57 -14.60 11.47 23.53
N GLY A 58 -14.62 12.18 24.66
CA GLY A 58 -15.09 11.68 25.95
C GLY A 58 -14.09 11.83 27.08
N THR A 59 -12.94 12.48 26.86
CA THR A 59 -11.96 12.75 27.91
C THR A 59 -11.60 14.24 27.98
N PRO A 60 -11.18 14.76 29.15
CA PRO A 60 -10.72 16.14 29.25
C PRO A 60 -9.49 16.49 28.39
N ARG A 61 -8.80 15.49 27.82
CA ARG A 61 -7.55 15.63 27.06
C ARG A 61 -7.74 15.54 25.54
N ASP A 62 -8.97 15.47 25.05
CA ASP A 62 -9.23 15.19 23.64
C ASP A 62 -8.65 16.27 22.70
N TYR A 63 -8.57 17.52 23.17
CA TYR A 63 -7.96 18.60 22.40
C TYR A 63 -6.46 18.38 22.16
N GLU A 64 -5.73 17.91 23.17
CA GLU A 64 -4.31 17.61 23.04
C GLU A 64 -4.07 16.44 22.07
N PHE A 65 -4.95 15.43 22.08
CA PHE A 65 -4.91 14.35 21.10
C PHE A 65 -5.21 14.84 19.69
N TYR A 66 -6.19 15.72 19.51
CA TYR A 66 -6.46 16.38 18.23
C TYR A 66 -5.24 17.14 17.70
N VAL A 67 -4.58 17.93 18.55
CA VAL A 67 -3.34 18.64 18.20
C VAL A 67 -2.24 17.64 17.83
N ALA A 68 -2.07 16.57 18.59
CA ALA A 68 -1.07 15.54 18.32
C ALA A 68 -1.30 14.85 16.97
N ILE A 69 -2.54 14.50 16.63
CA ILE A 69 -2.91 13.92 15.34
C ILE A 69 -2.53 14.86 14.21
N ARG A 70 -2.86 16.15 14.30
CA ARG A 70 -2.49 17.13 13.26
C ARG A 70 -0.98 17.25 13.07
N VAL A 71 -0.21 17.23 14.15
CA VAL A 71 1.26 17.25 14.08
C VAL A 71 1.79 15.98 13.42
N MET A 72 1.25 14.81 13.79
CA MET A 72 1.61 13.52 13.20
C MET A 72 1.30 13.47 11.70
N LEU A 73 0.09 13.86 11.28
CA LEU A 73 -0.30 13.85 9.86
C LEU A 73 0.54 14.82 9.02
N ARG A 74 0.88 15.99 9.59
CA ARG A 74 1.77 16.96 8.96
C ARG A 74 3.20 16.44 8.85
N SER A 75 3.72 15.75 9.85
CA SER A 75 5.07 15.17 9.79
C SER A 75 5.15 14.07 8.74
N LEU A 76 4.14 13.19 8.67
CA LEU A 76 4.02 12.17 7.64
C LEU A 76 3.94 12.76 6.23
N ALA A 77 3.23 13.90 6.06
CA ALA A 77 3.20 14.65 4.80
C ALA A 77 4.61 15.04 4.33
N ASN A 78 5.41 15.57 5.25
CA ASN A 78 6.74 16.10 4.96
C ASN A 78 7.77 14.99 4.72
N LEU A 79 7.55 13.80 5.27
CA LEU A 79 8.41 12.64 5.09
C LEU A 79 8.27 11.97 3.71
N HIS A 80 7.39 12.49 2.84
CA HIS A 80 7.10 11.92 1.51
C HIS A 80 6.78 10.42 1.57
N ALA A 81 6.09 10.00 2.63
CA ALA A 81 5.66 8.63 2.71
C ALA A 81 4.63 8.39 1.60
N ASP A 82 4.94 7.50 0.66
CA ASP A 82 4.07 7.07 -0.42
C ASP A 82 2.95 6.16 0.13
N ALA A 83 2.10 6.76 0.96
CA ALA A 83 1.06 6.09 1.70
C ALA A 83 -0.06 7.08 2.02
N ASP A 84 -1.29 6.59 1.96
CA ASP A 84 -2.45 7.38 2.33
C ASP A 84 -2.46 7.62 3.85
N ARG A 85 -3.10 8.71 4.26
CA ARG A 85 -3.22 9.09 5.66
C ARG A 85 -4.69 9.14 6.02
N VAL A 86 -5.11 8.26 6.93
CA VAL A 86 -6.51 8.03 7.25
C VAL A 86 -6.75 8.34 8.73
N VAL A 87 -7.79 9.11 9.01
CA VAL A 87 -8.29 9.31 10.38
C VAL A 87 -9.64 8.64 10.48
N ILE A 88 -9.77 7.71 11.42
CA ILE A 88 -11.04 7.07 11.76
C ILE A 88 -11.62 7.86 12.93
N ALA A 89 -12.64 8.67 12.66
CA ALA A 89 -13.29 9.52 13.66
C ALA A 89 -14.60 8.89 14.15
N SER A 90 -14.86 8.91 15.46
CA SER A 90 -16.18 8.58 16.01
C SER A 90 -17.15 9.76 15.89
N LEU A 91 -18.45 9.47 16.06
CA LEU A 91 -19.56 10.41 15.82
C LEU A 91 -19.57 11.65 16.72
N ASP A 92 -18.88 11.59 17.84
CA ASP A 92 -18.76 12.63 18.85
C ASP A 92 -17.64 13.64 18.56
N VAL A 93 -16.80 13.38 17.55
CA VAL A 93 -15.77 14.32 17.10
C VAL A 93 -16.43 15.55 16.47
N PRO A 94 -16.10 16.79 16.89
CA PRO A 94 -16.65 17.99 16.29
C PRO A 94 -16.31 18.08 14.79
N ASP A 95 -17.31 18.38 13.96
CA ASP A 95 -17.14 18.53 12.50
C ASP A 95 -16.06 19.55 12.14
N SER A 96 -15.94 20.63 12.93
CA SER A 96 -14.92 21.66 12.73
C SER A 96 -13.49 21.12 12.86
N TRP A 97 -13.29 20.07 13.65
CA TRP A 97 -11.99 19.43 13.80
C TRP A 97 -11.71 18.48 12.65
N VAL A 98 -12.72 17.74 12.17
CA VAL A 98 -12.66 16.87 10.99
C VAL A 98 -12.30 17.66 9.74
N GLN A 99 -12.95 18.80 9.51
CA GLN A 99 -12.70 19.67 8.35
C GLN A 99 -11.30 20.31 8.33
N ALA A 100 -10.65 20.38 9.49
CA ALA A 100 -9.34 21.01 9.65
C ALA A 100 -8.16 20.02 9.66
N LEU A 101 -8.43 18.73 9.39
CA LEU A 101 -7.42 17.66 9.27
C LEU A 101 -6.87 17.54 7.84
#